data_AF-A0A9E2CXP8-F1
#
_entry.id   AF-A0A9E2CXP8-F1
#
_cell.length_a   1.000
_cell.length_b   1.000
_cell.length_c   1.000
_cell.angle_alpha   90.00
_cell.angle_beta   90.00
_cell.angle_gamma   90.00
#
_symmetry.space_group_name_H-M   'P 1'
#
loop_
_entity.id
_entity.type
_entity.pdbx_description
1 polymer ?
#
loop_
_entity_poly.entity_id
_entity_poly.type
_entity_poly.pdbx_seq_one_letter_code
_entity_poly.pdbx_strand_id
1 'polypeptide(L)'
;MPPDRCRVGIIFCWVLFVLHNKDALIAAGVAADHIYEDRASGKLDARPGLDAALKSLREGDTLVVWKLVFGIFAALAEFERELISERTKAGLASARARGRSGGAPYKMTVAKLRLAMAAMGQPETTVGDLCNELGITRQTLYRHVDPDGNLRDDGQKLLAGRRK
;
A
#
# COMPACT_ATOMS: atom_id res chain seq x y z
N MET A 1 -52.19 -17.39 13.08
CA MET A 1 -51.04 -16.72 13.74
C MET A 1 -49.87 -16.85 12.79
N PRO A 2 -49.33 -15.78 12.19
CA PRO A 2 -48.13 -15.91 11.38
C PRO A 2 -46.99 -16.44 12.27
N PRO A 3 -46.12 -17.34 11.77
CA PRO A 3 -45.01 -17.87 12.54
C PRO A 3 -44.12 -16.72 13.03
N ASP A 4 -43.54 -16.88 14.23
CA ASP A 4 -42.65 -15.90 14.85
C ASP A 4 -41.56 -15.48 13.85
N ARG A 5 -41.64 -14.24 13.36
CA ARG A 5 -40.73 -13.70 12.34
C ARG A 5 -39.33 -13.58 12.95
N CYS A 6 -38.34 -14.25 12.37
CA CYS A 6 -36.97 -14.20 12.87
C CYS A 6 -36.31 -12.86 12.52
N ARG A 7 -35.56 -12.32 13.49
CA ARG A 7 -34.72 -11.13 13.31
C ARG A 7 -33.28 -11.60 13.20
N VAL A 8 -32.59 -11.16 12.15
CA VAL A 8 -31.17 -11.42 11.94
C VAL A 8 -30.41 -10.14 12.18
N GLY A 9 -29.37 -10.18 13.01
CA GLY A 9 -28.55 -9.02 13.35
C GLY A 9 -27.17 -9.10 12.71
N ILE A 10 -26.64 -7.96 12.27
CA ILE A 10 -25.25 -7.86 11.83
C ILE A 10 -24.53 -6.70 12.51
N ILE A 11 -23.32 -6.98 13.01
CA ILE A 11 -22.41 -6.05 13.64
C ILE A 11 -21.20 -5.86 12.73
N PHE A 12 -20.87 -4.62 12.40
CA PHE A 12 -19.60 -4.28 11.78
C PHE A 12 -18.62 -3.83 12.88
N CYS A 13 -17.61 -4.65 13.12
CA CYS A 13 -16.57 -4.45 14.12
C CYS A 13 -15.33 -3.84 13.43
N TRP A 14 -15.21 -2.52 13.54
CA TRP A 14 -13.95 -1.83 13.24
C TRP A 14 -13.04 -1.96 14.46
N VAL A 15 -11.74 -2.22 14.24
CA VAL A 15 -10.76 -2.55 15.30
C VAL A 15 -10.76 -1.59 16.49
N LEU A 16 -11.28 -0.37 16.34
CA LEU A 16 -11.34 0.66 17.38
C LEU A 16 -12.63 0.65 18.24
N PHE A 17 -13.66 -0.14 17.92
CA PHE A 17 -14.95 -0.08 18.61
C PHE A 17 -15.51 -1.48 18.89
N VAL A 18 -14.97 -2.12 19.93
CA VAL A 18 -15.35 -3.47 20.36
C VAL A 18 -15.84 -3.39 21.79
N LEU A 19 -17.16 -3.44 22.02
CA LEU A 19 -17.81 -4.05 23.21
C LEU A 19 -19.29 -3.69 23.36
N HIS A 20 -19.81 -2.60 22.78
CA HIS A 20 -21.17 -2.10 23.10
C HIS A 20 -22.32 -2.56 22.15
N ASN A 21 -22.05 -3.34 21.09
CA ASN A 21 -23.04 -3.55 20.02
C ASN A 21 -23.90 -4.83 20.19
N LYS A 22 -23.37 -5.90 20.78
CA LYS A 22 -24.11 -7.17 20.96
C LYS A 22 -25.33 -7.02 21.87
N ASP A 23 -25.16 -6.35 23.01
CA ASP A 23 -26.23 -6.18 23.99
C ASP A 23 -27.41 -5.38 23.44
N ALA A 24 -27.13 -4.38 22.58
CA ALA A 24 -28.16 -3.58 21.91
C ALA A 24 -29.01 -4.41 20.93
N LEU A 25 -28.42 -5.38 20.22
CA LEU A 25 -29.14 -6.27 19.32
C LEU A 25 -29.96 -7.32 20.08
N ILE A 26 -29.43 -7.86 21.17
CA ILE A 26 -30.15 -8.78 22.05
C ILE A 26 -31.36 -8.06 22.68
N ALA A 27 -31.18 -6.83 23.17
CA ALA A 27 -32.26 -6.00 23.69
C ALA A 27 -33.31 -5.65 22.61
N ALA A 28 -32.91 -5.58 21.34
CA ALA A 28 -33.81 -5.42 20.19
C ALA A 28 -34.52 -6.71 19.76
N GLY A 29 -34.33 -7.82 20.49
CA GLY A 29 -34.99 -9.10 20.23
C GLY A 29 -34.35 -9.93 19.12
N VAL A 30 -33.07 -9.70 18.81
CA VAL A 30 -32.29 -10.57 17.93
C VAL A 30 -31.73 -11.73 18.75
N ALA A 31 -32.02 -12.96 18.36
CA ALA A 31 -31.48 -14.14 19.01
C ALA A 31 -29.97 -14.25 18.75
N ALA A 32 -29.20 -14.69 19.76
CA ALA A 32 -27.74 -14.62 19.75
C ALA A 32 -27.08 -15.47 18.65
N ASP A 33 -27.72 -16.56 18.26
CA ASP A 33 -27.36 -17.45 17.15
C ASP A 33 -27.59 -16.82 15.77
N HIS A 34 -28.41 -15.77 15.71
CA HIS A 34 -28.70 -14.98 14.51
C HIS A 34 -27.94 -13.63 14.49
N ILE A 35 -26.88 -13.48 15.30
CA ILE A 35 -25.99 -12.31 15.28
C ILE A 35 -24.70 -12.64 14.55
N TYR A 36 -24.44 -11.92 13.46
CA TYR A 36 -23.23 -12.04 12.66
C TYR A 36 -22.28 -10.86 12.90
N GLU A 37 -20.97 -11.10 12.80
CA GLU A 37 -19.95 -10.07 13.03
C GLU A 37 -18.98 -10.01 11.84
N ASP A 38 -18.72 -8.81 11.35
CA ASP A 38 -17.63 -8.53 10.43
C ASP A 38 -16.50 -7.85 11.18
N ARG A 39 -15.32 -8.49 11.25
CA ARG A 39 -14.11 -7.86 11.77
C ARG A 39 -13.27 -7.37 10.61
N ALA A 40 -13.25 -6.06 10.39
CA ALA A 40 -12.46 -5.45 9.32
C ALA A 40 -11.37 -4.53 9.90
N SER A 41 -10.12 -4.77 9.50
CA SER A 41 -9.02 -3.84 9.66
C SER A 41 -8.55 -3.41 8.26
N GLY A 42 -8.70 -2.12 7.93
CA GLY A 42 -8.24 -1.58 6.66
C GLY A 42 -9.18 -1.83 5.46
N LYS A 43 -8.58 -1.89 4.26
CA LYS A 43 -9.24 -1.84 2.94
C LYS A 43 -9.62 -3.23 2.42
N LEU A 44 -10.37 -4.00 3.20
CA LEU A 44 -10.93 -5.27 2.77
C LEU A 44 -12.42 -5.05 2.48
N ASP A 45 -12.80 -5.23 1.22
CA ASP A 45 -14.20 -5.15 0.79
C ASP A 45 -14.98 -6.43 1.15
N ALA A 46 -14.27 -7.52 1.45
CA ALA A 46 -14.85 -8.79 1.84
C ALA A 46 -15.52 -8.69 3.21
N ARG A 47 -16.80 -9.07 3.28
CA ARG A 47 -17.65 -9.05 4.47
C ARG A 47 -18.26 -10.42 4.74
N PRO A 48 -17.47 -11.38 5.22
CA PRO A 48 -17.96 -12.75 5.43
C PRO A 48 -19.12 -12.81 6.43
N GLY A 49 -19.20 -11.89 7.39
CA GLY A 49 -20.32 -11.77 8.34
C GLY A 49 -21.61 -11.31 7.66
N LEU A 50 -21.53 -10.32 6.77
CA LEU A 50 -22.67 -9.90 5.95
C LEU A 50 -23.12 -10.98 4.97
N ASP A 51 -22.18 -11.63 4.30
CA ASP A 51 -22.49 -12.72 3.38
C ASP A 51 -23.17 -13.89 4.10
N ALA A 52 -22.72 -14.22 5.31
CA ALA A 52 -23.34 -15.25 6.14
C ALA A 52 -24.74 -14.85 6.64
N ALA A 53 -24.95 -13.59 7.04
CA ALA A 53 -26.25 -13.08 7.43
C ALA A 53 -27.24 -13.09 6.26
N LEU A 54 -26.81 -12.68 5.07
CA LEU A 54 -27.66 -12.70 3.87
C LEU A 54 -28.03 -14.12 3.45
N LYS A 55 -27.15 -15.10 3.63
CA LYS A 55 -27.43 -16.51 3.34
C LYS A 55 -28.40 -17.17 4.31
N SER A 56 -28.51 -16.68 5.55
CA SER A 56 -29.41 -17.25 6.55
C SER A 56 -30.83 -16.67 6.51
N LEU A 57 -31.01 -15.51 5.86
CA LEU A 57 -32.32 -14.88 5.70
C LEU A 57 -33.27 -15.71 4.83
N ARG A 58 -34.52 -15.78 5.27
CA ARG A 58 -35.64 -16.37 4.54
C ARG A 58 -36.67 -15.29 4.20
N GLU A 59 -37.58 -15.63 3.29
CA GLU A 59 -38.70 -14.75 2.96
C GLU A 59 -39.54 -14.44 4.20
N GLY A 60 -39.69 -13.15 4.52
CA GLY A 60 -40.40 -12.67 5.71
C GLY A 60 -39.53 -12.34 6.93
N ASP A 61 -38.22 -12.61 6.88
CA ASP A 61 -37.28 -12.23 7.94
C ASP A 61 -36.95 -10.73 7.91
N THR A 62 -36.55 -10.19 9.07
CA THR A 62 -36.13 -8.78 9.19
C THR A 62 -34.64 -8.70 9.52
N LEU A 63 -33.86 -8.12 8.61
CA LEU A 63 -32.45 -7.82 8.85
C LEU A 63 -32.30 -6.52 9.64
N VAL A 64 -31.80 -6.63 10.87
CA VAL A 64 -31.45 -5.52 11.74
C VAL A 64 -29.97 -5.20 11.54
N VAL A 65 -29.71 -4.20 10.70
CA VAL A 65 -28.39 -3.59 10.56
C VAL A 65 -28.30 -2.45 11.56
N TRP A 66 -27.24 -2.40 12.37
CA TRP A 66 -27.02 -1.24 13.25
C TRP A 66 -26.68 -0.02 12.38
N LYS A 67 -27.69 0.83 12.10
CA LYS A 67 -27.77 1.72 10.93
C LYS A 67 -27.69 3.19 11.32
N LEU A 68 -26.60 3.84 10.88
CA LEU A 68 -26.44 5.27 10.50
C LEU A 68 -24.95 5.58 10.35
N VAL A 69 -24.15 4.82 11.08
CA VAL A 69 -22.73 5.04 11.26
C VAL A 69 -21.90 4.63 10.02
N PHE A 70 -22.41 3.74 9.16
CA PHE A 70 -21.65 3.29 7.99
C PHE A 70 -21.43 4.40 6.94
N GLY A 71 -22.48 5.16 6.57
CA GLY A 71 -22.33 6.25 5.61
C GLY A 71 -21.51 7.42 6.18
N ILE A 72 -21.69 7.71 7.47
CA ILE A 72 -20.93 8.76 8.18
C ILE A 72 -19.46 8.36 8.29
N PHE A 73 -19.14 7.12 8.66
CA PHE A 73 -17.76 6.65 8.71
C PHE A 73 -17.13 6.47 7.33
N ALA A 74 -17.90 6.15 6.29
CA ALA A 74 -17.38 6.18 4.93
C ALA A 74 -16.94 7.60 4.53
N ALA A 75 -17.81 8.59 4.76
CA ALA A 75 -17.50 9.99 4.50
C ALA A 75 -16.33 10.51 5.37
N LEU A 76 -16.29 10.15 6.65
CA LEU A 76 -15.18 10.53 7.55
C LEU A 76 -13.87 9.86 7.14
N ALA A 77 -13.88 8.59 6.76
CA ALA A 77 -12.68 7.89 6.30
C ALA A 77 -12.13 8.49 4.99
N GLU A 78 -13.02 8.90 4.08
CA GLU A 78 -12.64 9.62 2.86
C GLU A 78 -12.00 10.98 3.20
N PHE A 79 -12.60 11.74 4.11
CA PHE A 79 -12.09 13.02 4.58
C PHE A 79 -10.72 12.91 5.27
N GLU A 80 -10.54 11.94 6.17
CA GLU A 80 -9.26 11.68 6.83
C GLU A 80 -8.17 11.30 5.82
N ARG A 81 -8.52 10.49 4.81
CA ARG A 81 -7.58 10.09 3.75
C ARG A 81 -7.17 11.28 2.90
N GLU A 82 -8.09 12.19 2.59
CA GLU A 82 -7.80 13.42 1.86
C GLU A 82 -6.84 14.31 2.65
N LEU A 83 -7.13 14.56 3.94
CA LEU A 83 -6.25 15.32 4.84
C LEU A 83 -4.84 14.72 4.94
N ILE A 84 -4.72 13.39 5.07
CA ILE A 84 -3.42 12.71 5.10
C ILE A 84 -2.69 12.88 3.76
N SER A 85 -3.41 12.78 2.63
CA SER A 85 -2.83 12.97 1.29
C SER A 85 -2.29 14.39 1.11
N GLU A 86 -3.09 15.39 1.45
CA GLU A 86 -2.71 16.80 1.37
C GLU A 86 -1.47 17.09 2.21
N ARG A 87 -1.46 16.65 3.47
CA ARG A 87 -0.32 16.83 4.36
C ARG A 87 0.94 16.15 3.83
N THR A 88 0.80 14.95 3.28
CA THR A 88 1.92 14.21 2.67
C THR A 88 2.47 14.94 1.45
N LYS A 89 1.59 15.45 0.57
CA LYS A 89 1.98 16.24 -0.60
C LYS A 89 2.69 17.53 -0.19
N ALA A 90 2.16 18.26 0.79
CA ALA A 90 2.77 19.46 1.33
C ALA A 90 4.15 19.17 1.93
N GLY A 91 4.30 18.07 2.67
CA GLY A 91 5.58 17.61 3.20
C GLY A 91 6.59 17.27 2.10
N LEU A 92 6.18 16.55 1.06
CA LEU A 92 7.02 16.26 -0.11
C LEU A 92 7.43 17.54 -0.85
N ALA A 93 6.51 18.48 -1.04
CA ALA A 93 6.79 19.76 -1.69
C ALA A 93 7.82 20.58 -0.91
N SER A 94 7.64 20.69 0.41
CA SER A 94 8.62 21.35 1.30
C SER A 94 9.99 20.66 1.26
N ALA A 95 10.03 19.32 1.25
CA ALA A 95 11.28 18.58 1.13
C ALA A 95 12.00 18.83 -0.20
N ARG A 96 11.25 18.88 -1.32
CA ARG A 96 11.78 19.21 -2.65
C ARG A 96 12.29 20.65 -2.72
N ALA A 97 11.58 21.61 -2.11
CA ALA A 97 12.03 23.01 -2.04
C ALA A 97 13.37 23.17 -1.30
N ARG A 98 13.65 22.28 -0.33
CA ARG A 98 14.96 22.18 0.34
C ARG A 98 16.00 21.37 -0.45
N GLY A 99 15.72 21.00 -1.71
CA GLY A 99 16.64 20.27 -2.57
C GLY A 99 16.67 18.75 -2.37
N ARG A 100 15.73 18.15 -1.61
CA ARG A 100 15.65 16.69 -1.49
C ARG A 100 15.08 16.08 -2.78
N SER A 101 15.92 15.36 -3.52
CA SER A 101 15.47 14.46 -4.59
C SER A 101 14.96 13.16 -3.98
N GLY A 102 13.64 12.95 -4.03
CA GLY A 102 13.00 11.69 -3.61
C GLY A 102 13.20 10.55 -4.62
N GLY A 103 12.60 9.39 -4.34
CA GLY A 103 12.69 8.20 -5.19
C GLY A 103 13.81 7.23 -4.77
N ALA A 104 13.92 6.12 -5.49
CA ALA A 104 14.96 5.12 -5.26
C ALA A 104 16.34 5.69 -5.64
N PRO A 105 17.40 5.46 -4.84
CA PRO A 105 18.72 5.94 -5.15
C PRO A 105 19.25 5.29 -6.44
N TYR A 106 19.99 6.07 -7.24
CA TYR A 106 20.59 5.57 -8.46
C TYR A 106 21.71 4.56 -8.15
N LYS A 107 21.69 3.40 -8.81
CA LYS A 107 22.62 2.29 -8.51
C LYS A 107 24.07 2.59 -8.90
N MET A 108 24.29 3.36 -9.97
CA MET A 108 25.61 3.74 -10.45
C MET A 108 26.05 5.04 -9.78
N THR A 109 27.13 5.00 -9.00
CA THR A 109 27.70 6.18 -8.35
C THR A 109 28.94 6.64 -9.11
N VAL A 110 29.39 7.88 -8.85
CA VAL A 110 30.65 8.39 -9.45
C VAL A 110 31.83 7.51 -9.05
N ALA A 111 31.85 6.98 -7.82
CA ALA A 111 32.88 6.06 -7.37
C ALA A 111 32.86 4.76 -8.18
N LYS A 112 31.69 4.12 -8.35
CA LYS A 112 31.54 2.93 -9.19
C LYS A 112 31.91 3.19 -10.64
N LEU A 113 31.57 4.36 -11.17
CA LEU A 113 31.91 4.76 -12.53
C LEU A 113 33.43 4.83 -12.72
N ARG A 114 34.16 5.46 -11.80
CA ARG A 114 35.62 5.54 -11.85
C ARG A 114 36.29 4.17 -11.76
N LEU A 115 35.79 3.31 -10.87
CA LEU A 115 36.26 1.93 -10.75
C LEU A 115 36.00 1.14 -12.04
N ALA A 116 34.81 1.28 -12.62
CA ALA A 116 34.46 0.67 -13.89
C ALA A 116 35.39 1.14 -15.02
N MET A 117 35.65 2.45 -15.14
CA MET A 117 36.57 2.98 -16.17
C MET A 117 37.98 2.40 -16.05
N ALA A 118 38.47 2.18 -14.83
CA ALA A 118 39.82 1.63 -14.61
C ALA A 118 39.91 0.12 -14.88
N ALA A 119 38.84 -0.62 -14.59
CA ALA A 119 38.79 -2.07 -14.79
C ALA A 119 38.52 -2.45 -16.26
N MET A 120 37.65 -1.71 -16.94
CA MET A 120 37.37 -1.88 -18.36
C MET A 120 38.64 -1.61 -19.19
N GLY A 121 38.83 -2.32 -20.30
CA GLY A 121 40.06 -2.27 -21.10
C GLY A 121 41.24 -3.10 -20.56
N GLN A 122 41.16 -3.63 -19.34
CA GLN A 122 42.15 -4.59 -18.83
C GLN A 122 41.84 -6.00 -19.37
N PRO A 123 42.84 -6.75 -19.85
CA PRO A 123 42.63 -8.07 -20.45
C PRO A 123 42.09 -9.10 -19.47
N GLU A 124 42.35 -8.94 -18.17
CA GLU A 124 41.91 -9.86 -17.11
C GLU A 124 40.51 -9.56 -16.55
N THR A 125 39.84 -8.50 -17.03
CA THR A 125 38.56 -8.08 -16.47
C THR A 125 37.39 -8.83 -17.09
N THR A 126 36.74 -9.69 -16.30
CA THR A 126 35.46 -10.30 -16.66
C THR A 126 34.30 -9.35 -16.33
N VAL A 127 33.58 -8.89 -17.35
CA VAL A 127 32.47 -7.93 -17.21
C VAL A 127 31.35 -8.44 -16.29
N GLY A 128 31.09 -9.76 -16.29
CA GLY A 128 30.11 -10.39 -15.41
C GLY A 128 30.45 -10.21 -13.93
N ASP A 129 31.67 -10.55 -13.57
CA ASP A 129 32.16 -10.48 -12.18
C ASP A 129 32.27 -9.04 -11.71
N LEU A 130 32.74 -8.14 -12.58
CA LEU A 130 32.75 -6.70 -12.33
C LEU A 130 31.35 -6.16 -12.01
N CYS A 131 30.34 -6.57 -12.78
CA CYS A 131 28.95 -6.15 -12.55
C CYS A 131 28.40 -6.66 -11.22
N ASN A 132 28.71 -7.91 -10.87
CA ASN A 132 28.31 -8.52 -9.60
C ASN A 132 28.93 -7.77 -8.42
N GLU A 133 30.23 -7.50 -8.48
CA GLU A 133 30.97 -6.78 -7.44
C GLU A 133 30.44 -5.34 -7.27
N LEU A 134 30.18 -4.65 -8.39
CA LEU A 134 29.63 -3.29 -8.37
C LEU A 134 28.12 -3.27 -8.04
N GLY A 135 27.44 -4.41 -7.97
CA GLY A 135 26.01 -4.53 -7.71
C GLY A 135 25.13 -3.86 -8.78
N ILE A 136 25.56 -3.91 -10.05
CA ILE A 136 24.88 -3.29 -11.20
C ILE A 136 24.66 -4.33 -12.31
N THR A 137 23.75 -4.03 -13.23
CA THR A 137 23.57 -4.89 -14.41
C THR A 137 24.57 -4.53 -15.51
N ARG A 138 24.87 -5.47 -16.42
CA ARG A 138 25.67 -5.20 -17.63
C ARG A 138 25.09 -4.05 -18.45
N GLN A 139 23.76 -3.97 -18.54
CA GLN A 139 23.08 -2.86 -19.22
C GLN A 139 23.38 -1.52 -18.54
N THR A 140 23.36 -1.47 -17.20
CA THR A 140 23.72 -0.26 -16.46
C THR A 140 25.18 0.12 -16.72
N LEU A 141 26.11 -0.85 -16.71
CA LEU A 141 27.53 -0.60 -16.99
C LEU A 141 27.74 -0.01 -18.39
N TYR A 142 27.24 -0.70 -19.43
CA TYR A 142 27.45 -0.30 -20.83
C TYR A 142 26.76 0.99 -21.25
N ARG A 143 25.78 1.49 -20.48
CA ARG A 143 25.24 2.83 -20.71
C ARG A 143 26.24 3.94 -20.34
N HIS A 144 27.17 3.66 -19.43
CA HIS A 144 28.08 4.68 -18.88
C HIS A 144 29.52 4.52 -19.37
N VAL A 145 29.97 3.29 -19.65
CA VAL A 145 31.36 2.99 -20.05
C VAL A 145 31.35 2.01 -21.22
N ASP A 146 32.24 2.20 -22.19
CA ASP A 146 32.47 1.26 -23.29
C ASP A 146 33.39 0.08 -22.88
N PRO A 147 33.56 -0.95 -23.72
CA PRO A 147 34.48 -2.06 -23.45
C PRO A 147 35.94 -1.65 -23.17
N ASP A 148 36.38 -0.53 -23.73
CA ASP A 148 37.75 -0.02 -23.64
C ASP A 148 37.97 0.90 -22.43
N GLY A 149 36.92 1.23 -21.68
CA GLY A 149 36.98 2.09 -20.49
C GLY A 149 36.63 3.56 -20.72
N ASN A 150 36.26 3.97 -21.93
CA ASN A 150 35.87 5.34 -22.22
C ASN A 150 34.42 5.64 -21.81
N LEU A 151 34.17 6.90 -21.46
CA LEU A 151 32.87 7.38 -21.01
C LEU A 151 31.86 7.54 -22.15
N ARG A 152 30.68 6.98 -21.96
CA ARG A 152 29.48 7.22 -22.77
C ARG A 152 28.61 8.33 -22.18
N ASP A 153 27.58 8.74 -22.91
CA ASP A 153 26.70 9.87 -22.57
C ASP A 153 26.19 9.86 -21.12
N ASP A 154 25.70 8.72 -20.62
CA ASP A 154 25.16 8.64 -19.25
C ASP A 154 26.28 8.72 -18.20
N GLY A 155 27.48 8.22 -18.52
CA GLY A 155 28.68 8.35 -17.70
C GLY A 155 29.14 9.81 -17.62
N GLN A 156 29.15 10.52 -18.75
CA GLN A 156 29.48 11.94 -18.80
C GLN A 156 28.48 12.79 -17.99
N LYS A 157 27.18 12.53 -18.11
CA LYS A 157 26.13 13.21 -17.32
C LYS A 157 26.31 12.97 -15.83
N LEU A 158 26.63 11.75 -15.43
CA LEU A 158 26.86 11.39 -14.03
C LEU A 158 28.07 12.11 -13.44
N LEU A 159 29.16 12.23 -14.20
CA LEU A 159 30.37 12.94 -13.78
C LEU A 159 30.16 14.47 -13.73
N ALA A 160 29.35 15.02 -14.64
CA ALA A 160 28.97 16.42 -14.67
C ALA A 160 28.00 16.84 -13.54
N GLY A 161 27.65 15.93 -12.61
CA GLY A 161 26.74 16.21 -11.50
C GLY A 161 25.28 16.39 -11.92
N ARG A 162 24.95 16.21 -13.21
CA ARG A 162 23.58 16.23 -13.72
C ARG A 162 22.91 14.89 -13.41
N ARG A 163 22.58 14.66 -12.14
CA ARG A 163 21.64 13.60 -11.78
C ARG A 163 20.31 13.95 -12.45
N LYS A 164 19.82 13.04 -13.32
CA LYS A 164 18.47 13.15 -13.88
C LYS A 164 17.43 13.09 -12.76
#